data_AF-A0A7Y2GUM4-F1
#
_entry.id   AF-A0A7Y2GUM4-F1
#
_cell.length_a   1.000
_cell.length_b   1.000
_cell.length_c   1.000
_cell.angle_alpha   90.00
_cell.angle_beta   90.00
_cell.angle_gamma   90.00
#
_symmetry.space_group_name_H-M   'P 1'
#
loop_
_entity.id
_entity.type
_entity.pdbx_description
1 polymer ?
#
loop_
_entity_poly.entity_id
_entity_poly.type
_entity_poly.pdbx_seq_one_letter_code
_entity_poly.pdbx_strand_id
1 'polypeptide(L)'
;MRMEFDRKIEELNQALLAKYENDAGLIRKLTTIQKELWLVYDGRPLSPFLRPHFLTRKFYDQIAHAAETIAAAEERLTSAALEDDKLLARFDLTELEEKLVRYEPGYKA
;
A
#
# COMPACT_ATOMS: atom_id res chain seq x y z
N MET A 1 -20.49 1.64 -18.22
CA MET A 1 -20.53 1.36 -16.76
C MET A 1 -19.39 2.03 -16.01
N ARG A 2 -18.12 1.80 -16.36
CA ARG A 2 -16.97 2.47 -15.69
C ARG A 2 -17.00 4.00 -15.81
N MET A 3 -17.28 4.54 -17.00
CA MET A 3 -17.42 6.00 -17.20
C MET A 3 -18.52 6.65 -16.33
N GLU A 4 -19.62 5.94 -16.06
CA GLU A 4 -20.70 6.46 -15.19
C GLU A 4 -20.26 6.51 -13.72
N PHE A 5 -19.56 5.46 -13.27
CA PHE A 5 -18.99 5.40 -11.93
C PHE A 5 -17.93 6.48 -11.71
N ASP A 6 -17.02 6.65 -12.67
CA ASP A 6 -15.99 7.68 -12.63
C ASP A 6 -16.62 9.09 -12.61
N ARG A 7 -17.68 9.31 -13.41
CA ARG A 7 -18.46 10.55 -13.39
C ARG A 7 -19.07 10.83 -12.01
N LYS A 8 -19.65 9.81 -11.37
CA LYS A 8 -20.26 9.96 -10.03
C LYS A 8 -19.24 10.26 -8.93
N ILE A 9 -18.04 9.68 -9.03
CA ILE A 9 -16.94 10.02 -8.13
C ILE A 9 -16.53 11.47 -8.32
N GLU A 10 -16.44 11.93 -9.56
CA GLU A 10 -16.09 13.32 -9.83
C GLU A 10 -17.16 14.31 -9.34
N GLU A 11 -18.43 14.01 -9.56
CA GLU A 11 -19.55 14.78 -9.00
C GLU A 11 -19.45 14.89 -7.46
N LEU A 12 -19.14 13.78 -6.78
CA LEU A 12 -18.93 13.76 -5.33
C LEU A 12 -17.71 14.61 -4.92
N ASN A 13 -16.59 14.47 -5.62
CA ASN A 13 -15.38 15.24 -5.34
C ASN A 13 -15.63 16.75 -5.44
N GLN A 14 -16.31 17.18 -6.50
CA GLN A 14 -16.66 18.59 -6.69
C GLN A 14 -17.61 19.09 -5.59
N ALA A 15 -18.61 18.30 -5.19
CA ALA A 15 -19.51 18.65 -4.11
C ALA A 15 -18.78 18.78 -2.75
N LEU A 16 -17.81 17.91 -2.48
CA LEU A 16 -16.99 17.97 -1.26
C LEU A 16 -16.07 19.20 -1.26
N LEU A 17 -15.43 19.49 -2.39
CA LEU A 17 -14.58 20.69 -2.52
C LEU A 17 -15.40 21.96 -2.32
N ALA A 18 -16.49 22.12 -3.06
CA ALA A 18 -17.35 23.30 -2.97
C ALA A 18 -17.84 23.58 -1.53
N LYS A 19 -18.02 22.53 -0.72
CA LYS A 19 -18.49 22.65 0.66
C LYS A 19 -17.37 22.88 1.68
N TYR A 20 -16.21 22.25 1.50
CA TYR A 20 -15.20 22.11 2.56
C TYR A 20 -13.81 22.64 2.21
N GLU A 21 -13.57 23.16 1.01
CA GLU A 21 -12.24 23.58 0.54
C GLU A 21 -11.51 24.52 1.52
N ASN A 22 -12.26 25.40 2.21
CA ASN A 22 -11.70 26.36 3.17
C ASN A 22 -12.15 26.11 4.62
N ASP A 23 -12.62 24.92 4.96
CA ASP A 23 -13.07 24.58 6.31
C ASP A 23 -11.89 24.26 7.24
N ALA A 24 -11.36 25.31 7.88
CA ALA A 24 -10.28 25.19 8.86
C ALA A 24 -10.65 24.34 10.08
N GLY A 25 -11.94 24.25 10.44
CA GLY A 25 -12.41 23.41 11.53
C GLY A 25 -12.28 21.92 11.20
N LEU A 26 -12.71 21.54 9.99
CA LEU A 26 -12.58 20.19 9.47
C LEU A 26 -11.11 19.77 9.34
N ILE A 27 -10.24 20.64 8.82
CA ILE A 27 -8.80 20.36 8.68
C ILE A 27 -8.15 20.12 10.05
N ARG A 28 -8.49 20.95 11.06
CA ARG A 28 -8.01 20.74 12.43
C ARG A 28 -8.47 19.40 12.99
N LYS A 29 -9.76 19.08 12.85
CA LYS A 29 -10.33 17.78 13.29
C LYS A 29 -9.63 16.60 12.62
N LEU A 30 -9.42 16.67 11.30
CA LEU A 30 -8.72 15.65 10.54
C LEU A 30 -7.28 15.46 11.04
N THR A 31 -6.58 16.56 11.32
CA THR A 31 -5.20 16.53 11.82
C THR A 31 -5.13 15.90 13.22
N THR A 32 -6.07 16.21 14.10
CA THR A 32 -6.16 15.60 15.44
C THR A 32 -6.36 14.10 15.35
N ILE A 33 -7.33 13.64 14.53
CA ILE A 33 -7.60 12.20 14.35
C ILE A 33 -6.37 11.48 13.77
N GLN A 34 -5.68 12.08 12.79
CA GLN A 34 -4.48 11.46 12.22
C GLN A 34 -3.36 11.32 13.25
N LYS A 35 -3.20 12.28 14.17
CA LYS A 35 -2.24 12.16 15.28
C LYS A 35 -2.63 11.06 16.26
N GLU A 36 -3.91 10.99 16.65
CA GLU A 36 -4.42 9.97 17.57
C GLU A 36 -4.29 8.55 17.00
N LEU A 37 -4.43 8.40 15.67
CA LEU A 37 -4.28 7.13 14.96
C LEU A 37 -2.86 6.82 14.50
N TRP A 38 -1.86 7.62 14.89
CA TRP A 38 -0.46 7.46 14.45
C TRP A 38 -0.28 7.49 12.92
N LEU A 39 -1.19 8.17 12.21
CA LEU A 39 -1.10 8.44 10.78
C LEU A 39 -0.27 9.70 10.52
N VAL A 40 0.86 9.82 11.22
CA VAL A 40 1.79 10.95 11.11
C VAL A 40 3.23 10.44 11.01
N TYR A 41 4.05 11.13 10.21
CA TYR A 41 5.48 10.95 10.13
C TYR A 41 6.17 12.27 10.44
N ASP A 42 7.10 12.28 11.41
CA ASP A 42 7.81 13.49 11.84
C ASP A 42 6.85 14.66 12.16
N GLY A 43 5.74 14.36 12.84
CA GLY A 43 4.71 15.33 13.18
C GLY A 43 3.83 15.82 12.01
N ARG A 44 4.06 15.33 10.79
CA ARG A 44 3.28 15.66 9.59
C ARG A 44 2.26 14.55 9.28
N PRO A 45 1.01 14.88 8.93
CA PRO A 45 0.04 13.90 8.45
C PRO A 45 0.58 13.09 7.26
N LEU A 46 0.37 11.77 7.29
CA LEU A 46 0.73 10.89 6.16
C LEU A 46 -0.05 11.24 4.89
N SER A 47 -1.29 11.75 5.04
CA SER A 47 -2.05 12.32 3.94
C SER A 47 -2.74 13.63 4.34
N PRO A 48 -2.54 14.73 3.60
CA PRO A 48 -3.26 15.98 3.86
C PRO A 48 -4.76 15.91 3.54
N PHE A 49 -5.20 14.89 2.76
CA PHE A 49 -6.59 14.72 2.39
C PHE A 49 -6.99 13.24 2.41
N LEU A 50 -8.12 12.92 3.04
CA LEU A 50 -8.74 11.60 2.94
C LEU A 50 -9.75 11.63 1.79
N ARG A 51 -9.28 11.44 0.56
CA ARG A 51 -10.16 11.17 -0.59
C ARG A 51 -10.22 9.65 -0.79
N PRO A 52 -11.34 8.97 -0.44
CA PRO A 52 -11.46 7.55 -0.68
C PRO A 52 -11.31 7.27 -2.18
N HIS A 53 -10.41 6.36 -2.53
CA HIS A 53 -10.31 5.87 -3.89
C HIS A 53 -11.37 4.78 -4.08
N PHE A 54 -12.47 5.13 -4.73
CA PHE A 54 -13.57 4.19 -4.95
C PHE A 54 -13.23 3.20 -6.06
N LEU A 55 -13.36 1.92 -5.75
CA LEU A 55 -13.18 0.83 -6.70
C LEU A 55 -14.47 0.02 -6.78
N THR A 56 -14.80 -0.48 -7.96
CA THR A 56 -15.84 -1.52 -8.06
C THR A 56 -15.32 -2.81 -7.40
N ARG A 57 -16.21 -3.60 -6.80
CA ARG A 57 -15.85 -4.91 -6.22
C ARG A 57 -15.04 -5.76 -7.20
N LYS A 58 -15.52 -5.88 -8.44
CA LYS A 58 -14.84 -6.64 -9.50
C LYS A 58 -13.40 -6.17 -9.73
N PHE A 59 -13.17 -4.87 -9.78
CA PHE A 59 -11.83 -4.32 -10.03
C PHE A 59 -10.91 -4.49 -8.82
N TYR A 60 -11.43 -4.31 -7.61
CA TYR A 60 -10.71 -4.64 -6.39
C TYR A 60 -10.25 -6.10 -6.39
N ASP A 61 -11.10 -7.02 -6.82
CA ASP A 61 -10.81 -8.47 -6.82
C ASP A 61 -9.72 -8.83 -7.80
N GLN A 62 -9.73 -8.18 -8.95
CA GLN A 62 -8.69 -8.35 -9.95
C GLN A 62 -7.33 -7.87 -9.42
N ILE A 63 -7.31 -6.73 -8.71
CA ILE A 63 -6.06 -6.22 -8.11
C ILE A 63 -5.60 -7.14 -6.99
N ALA A 64 -6.50 -7.53 -6.08
CA ALA A 64 -6.17 -8.40 -4.96
C ALA A 64 -5.61 -9.74 -5.46
N HIS A 65 -6.29 -10.37 -6.42
CA HIS A 65 -5.85 -11.63 -7.01
C HIS A 65 -4.48 -11.51 -7.71
N ALA A 66 -4.24 -10.41 -8.43
CA ALA A 66 -2.94 -10.16 -9.06
C ALA A 66 -1.83 -10.00 -8.01
N ALA A 67 -2.09 -9.25 -6.94
CA ALA A 67 -1.14 -9.06 -5.84
C ALA A 67 -0.83 -10.38 -5.11
N GLU A 68 -1.85 -11.18 -4.80
CA GLU A 68 -1.70 -12.51 -4.21
C GLU A 68 -0.88 -13.44 -5.11
N THR A 69 -1.10 -13.38 -6.43
CA THR A 69 -0.35 -14.20 -7.40
C THR A 69 1.12 -13.80 -7.44
N ILE A 70 1.42 -12.50 -7.40
CA ILE A 70 2.80 -11.99 -7.36
C ILE A 70 3.46 -12.42 -6.05
N ALA A 71 2.81 -12.21 -4.91
CA ALA A 71 3.33 -12.60 -3.60
C ALA A 71 3.65 -14.11 -3.54
N ALA A 72 2.74 -14.96 -4.02
CA ALA A 72 2.96 -16.40 -4.07
C ALA A 72 4.12 -16.79 -5.02
N ALA A 73 4.32 -16.04 -6.11
CA ALA A 73 5.46 -16.25 -7.00
C ALA A 73 6.79 -15.83 -6.34
N GLU A 74 6.79 -14.70 -5.61
CA GLU A 74 7.94 -14.21 -4.85
C GLU A 74 8.34 -15.18 -3.73
N GLU A 75 7.38 -15.75 -3.00
CA GLU A 75 7.65 -16.78 -1.99
C GLU A 75 8.34 -18.00 -2.61
N ARG A 76 7.81 -18.53 -3.72
CA ARG A 76 8.39 -19.69 -4.41
C ARG A 76 9.78 -19.38 -4.96
N LEU A 77 9.96 -18.20 -5.54
CA LEU A 77 11.25 -17.75 -6.03
C LEU A 77 12.25 -17.63 -4.88
N THR A 78 11.83 -17.08 -3.75
CA THR A 78 12.68 -16.94 -2.55
C THR A 78 13.10 -18.31 -2.02
N SER A 79 12.16 -19.26 -1.86
CA SER A 79 12.51 -20.63 -1.44
C SER A 79 13.47 -21.31 -2.41
N ALA A 80 13.21 -21.22 -3.72
CA ALA A 80 14.09 -21.80 -4.73
C ALA A 80 15.48 -21.14 -4.74
N ALA A 81 15.55 -19.81 -4.53
CA ALA A 81 16.82 -19.09 -4.47
C ALA A 81 17.65 -19.50 -3.25
N LEU A 82 17.01 -19.75 -2.10
CA LEU A 82 17.71 -20.22 -0.91
C LEU A 82 18.28 -21.65 -1.05
N GLU A 83 17.72 -22.46 -1.95
CA GLU A 83 18.18 -23.82 -2.23
C GLU A 83 19.19 -23.92 -3.41
N ASP A 84 19.25 -22.91 -4.29
CA ASP A 84 20.15 -22.87 -5.45
C ASP A 84 21.04 -21.61 -5.45
N ASP A 85 22.32 -21.80 -5.13
CA ASP A 85 23.32 -20.73 -5.09
C ASP A 85 23.44 -19.95 -6.42
N LYS A 86 23.20 -20.60 -7.57
CA LYS A 86 23.23 -19.91 -8.87
C LYS A 86 22.04 -18.97 -9.04
N LEU A 87 20.90 -19.34 -8.47
CA LEU A 87 19.71 -18.51 -8.48
C LEU A 87 19.85 -17.36 -7.47
N LEU A 88 20.40 -17.63 -6.28
CA LEU A 88 20.67 -16.60 -5.27
C LEU A 88 21.66 -15.55 -5.76
N ALA A 89 22.70 -15.96 -6.49
CA ALA A 89 23.70 -15.05 -7.06
C ALA A 89 23.12 -14.02 -8.05
N ARG A 90 21.86 -14.18 -8.50
CA ARG A 90 21.17 -13.21 -9.36
C ARG A 90 20.56 -12.03 -8.60
N PHE A 91 20.46 -12.10 -7.27
CA PHE A 91 19.86 -11.05 -6.43
C PHE A 91 20.83 -9.91 -6.07
N ASP A 92 22.08 -9.96 -6.57
CA ASP A 92 23.13 -8.94 -6.35
C ASP A 92 23.29 -8.52 -4.88
N LEU A 93 23.23 -9.52 -3.99
CA LEU A 93 23.34 -9.32 -2.54
C LEU A 93 24.79 -9.02 -2.15
N THR A 94 24.96 -8.12 -1.18
CA THR A 94 26.24 -7.96 -0.49
C THR A 94 26.58 -9.19 0.34
N GLU A 95 27.86 -9.38 0.69
CA GLU A 95 28.28 -10.50 1.56
C GLU A 95 27.52 -10.55 2.90
N LEU A 96 27.15 -9.39 3.44
CA LEU A 96 26.38 -9.31 4.67
C LEU A 96 24.94 -9.78 4.45
N GLU A 97 24.29 -9.32 3.37
CA GLU A 97 22.92 -9.71 3.03
C GLU A 97 22.82 -11.21 2.72
N GLU A 98 23.80 -11.78 2.01
CA GLU A 98 23.81 -13.22 1.74
C GLU A 98 23.91 -14.05 3.04
N LYS A 99 24.75 -13.61 4.00
CA LYS A 99 24.82 -14.24 5.32
C LYS A 99 23.51 -14.12 6.09
N LEU A 100 22.84 -12.97 6.01
CA LEU A 100 21.56 -12.74 6.69
C LEU A 100 20.41 -13.53 6.07
N VAL A 101 20.35 -13.64 4.74
CA VAL A 101 19.25 -14.32 4.06
C VAL A 101 19.29 -15.84 4.28
N ARG A 102 20.47 -16.40 4.52
CA ARG A 102 20.68 -17.82 4.86
C ARG A 102 20.53 -18.10 6.36
N TYR A 103 20.41 -17.07 7.19
CA TYR A 103 20.29 -17.25 8.62
C TYR A 103 18.88 -17.75 8.96
N GLU A 104 18.78 -18.93 9.57
CA GLU A 104 17.53 -19.49 10.10
C GLU A 104 17.10 -18.69 11.34
N PRO A 105 16.03 -17.87 11.25
CA PRO A 105 15.70 -16.93 12.32
C PRO A 105 14.96 -17.60 13.51
N GLY A 106 14.71 -18.91 13.42
CA GLY A 106 14.17 -19.73 14.53
C GLY A 106 12.65 -19.62 14.73
N TYR A 107 11.94 -18.88 13.87
CA TYR A 107 10.48 -18.84 13.82
C TYR A 107 10.00 -19.28 12.44
N LYS A 108 8.78 -19.83 12.38
CA LYS A 108 8.13 -20.12 11.11
C LYS A 108 7.57 -18.81 10.53
N ALA A 109 7.74 -18.64 9.22
CA ALA A 109 7.06 -17.59 8.46
C ALA A 109 5.54 -17.75 8.54
#